data_AF-A0A925Q9R8-F1
#
_entry.id   AF-A0A925Q9R8-F1
#
_cell.length_a   1.000
_cell.length_b   1.000
_cell.length_c   1.000
_cell.angle_alpha   90.00
_cell.angle_beta   90.00
_cell.angle_gamma   90.00
#
_symmetry.space_group_name_H-M   'P 1'
#
loop_
_entity.id
_entity.type
_entity.pdbx_description
1 polymer ?
#
loop_
_entity_poly.entity_id
_entity_poly.type
_entity_poly.pdbx_seq_one_letter_code
_entity_poly.pdbx_strand_id
1 'polypeptide(L)'
;MNTEPKPFAPDQMIRCEECLRANGPTRVNCLYCGAPLPFNETLVNLQKPALRPLEKWEQGYNNILLPSSANHLPHGPHRVNSPRFNLSEADIAEAAGLLKLTADDFARILSLGLPLPLARASTMDEASLVQRRLSRLRVDTVIVSDVDLGVVETPPVRVRAIVVEPAGFIAYQTPEATGINIAWSSLVLAVVGRLVVRRVELREQKTTRAENRILDANEFFTDEFALEFYTQAQATPYRINANSFDFSCLGARKSLVAGENLVALVELFREHAPQLERDDSYNSARKALEAVWPSERQNEAGGWRRDRPGKYSIGSATEISNEMQFLRYSRLRHYFGFRSMDGKDEDA
;
A
#
# COMPACT_ATOMS: atom_id res chain seq x y z
N MET A 1 16.34 -22.00 -10.01
CA MET A 1 17.03 -22.27 -11.28
C MET A 1 16.47 -21.31 -12.32
N ASN A 2 17.26 -20.35 -12.80
CA ASN A 2 16.85 -19.52 -13.94
C ASN A 2 16.99 -20.38 -15.20
N THR A 3 15.89 -20.98 -15.64
CA THR A 3 15.80 -21.54 -16.98
C THR A 3 15.90 -20.40 -17.98
N GLU A 4 16.91 -20.45 -18.85
CA GLU A 4 17.03 -19.49 -19.95
C GLU A 4 15.73 -19.49 -20.76
N PRO A 5 15.22 -18.31 -21.16
CA PRO A 5 13.98 -18.22 -21.93
C PRO A 5 14.18 -18.92 -23.28
N LYS A 6 13.45 -20.03 -23.48
CA LYS A 6 13.46 -20.78 -24.72
C LYS A 6 13.03 -19.84 -25.87
N PRO A 7 13.82 -19.72 -26.96
CA PRO A 7 13.45 -18.88 -28.08
C PRO A 7 12.16 -19.38 -28.73
N PHE A 8 11.31 -18.45 -29.21
CA PHE A 8 10.08 -18.77 -29.92
C PHE A 8 10.40 -19.33 -31.31
N ALA A 9 9.66 -20.36 -31.71
CA ALA A 9 9.77 -20.92 -33.06
C ALA A 9 9.21 -19.92 -34.11
N PRO A 10 9.67 -19.97 -35.38
CA PRO A 10 9.26 -19.00 -36.41
C PRO A 10 7.75 -18.89 -36.64
N ASP A 11 7.03 -19.99 -36.45
CA ASP A 11 5.56 -20.10 -36.55
C ASP A 11 4.83 -19.48 -35.35
N GLN A 12 5.52 -19.29 -34.22
CA GLN A 12 5.00 -18.61 -33.04
C GLN A 12 5.20 -17.08 -33.09
N MET A 13 5.95 -16.58 -34.07
CA MET A 13 6.27 -15.17 -34.20
C MET A 13 5.12 -14.39 -34.84
N ILE A 14 4.84 -13.19 -34.35
CA ILE A 14 3.82 -12.29 -34.90
C ILE A 14 4.48 -11.34 -35.89
N ARG A 15 3.88 -11.14 -37.07
CA ARG A 15 4.31 -10.08 -37.98
C ARG A 15 3.59 -8.78 -37.67
N CYS A 16 4.34 -7.69 -37.56
CA CYS A 16 3.76 -6.36 -37.45
C CYS A 16 3.09 -5.99 -38.78
N GLU A 17 1.85 -5.51 -38.75
CA GLU A 17 1.13 -5.13 -39.97
C GLU A 17 1.73 -3.88 -40.63
N GLU A 18 2.32 -2.98 -39.84
CA GLU A 18 2.94 -1.74 -40.33
C GLU A 18 4.32 -1.95 -40.98
N CYS A 19 5.23 -2.67 -40.30
CA CYS A 19 6.62 -2.82 -40.78
C CYS A 19 6.97 -4.23 -41.26
N LEU A 20 6.02 -5.18 -41.19
CA LEU A 20 6.13 -6.58 -41.64
C LEU A 20 7.21 -7.41 -40.94
N ARG A 21 7.92 -6.85 -39.95
CA ARG A 21 8.95 -7.54 -39.17
C ARG A 21 8.32 -8.48 -38.14
N ALA A 22 9.00 -9.60 -37.90
CA ALA A 22 8.59 -10.61 -36.92
C ALA A 22 8.91 -10.14 -35.49
N ASN A 23 7.99 -10.38 -34.57
CA ASN A 23 8.08 -10.01 -33.16
C ASN A 23 7.74 -11.24 -32.31
N GLY A 24 8.33 -11.30 -31.11
CA GLY A 24 7.98 -12.34 -30.14
C GLY A 24 6.50 -12.23 -29.72
N PRO A 25 5.80 -13.36 -29.52
CA PRO A 25 4.37 -13.41 -29.21
C PRO A 25 3.98 -12.77 -27.87
N THR A 26 4.97 -12.46 -27.03
CA THR A 26 4.78 -11.85 -25.70
C THR A 26 4.67 -10.32 -25.75
N ARG A 27 4.92 -9.68 -26.91
CA ARG A 27 4.92 -8.23 -27.07
C ARG A 27 3.55 -7.70 -27.46
N VAL A 28 3.19 -6.55 -26.89
CA VAL A 28 2.01 -5.76 -27.29
C VAL A 28 2.34 -4.79 -28.44
N ASN A 29 3.56 -4.26 -28.47
CA ASN A 29 4.03 -3.33 -29.50
C ASN A 29 5.21 -3.91 -30.27
N CYS A 30 5.30 -3.56 -31.56
CA CYS A 30 6.40 -3.95 -32.41
C CYS A 30 7.72 -3.40 -31.87
N LEU A 31 8.73 -4.27 -31.76
CA LEU A 31 10.09 -3.91 -31.34
C LEU A 31 10.73 -2.87 -32.27
N TYR A 32 10.33 -2.82 -33.54
CA TYR A 32 11.03 -2.05 -34.56
C TYR A 32 10.40 -0.70 -34.88
N CYS A 33 9.07 -0.61 -34.92
CA CYS A 33 8.36 0.63 -35.25
C CYS A 33 7.42 1.12 -34.14
N GLY A 34 7.26 0.37 -33.06
CA GLY A 34 6.36 0.74 -31.96
C GLY A 34 4.86 0.55 -32.23
N ALA A 35 4.47 0.20 -33.46
CA ALA A 35 3.07 -0.04 -33.80
C ALA A 35 2.46 -1.21 -32.98
N PRO A 36 1.17 -1.14 -32.64
CA PRO A 36 0.49 -2.23 -31.94
C PRO A 36 0.50 -3.51 -32.80
N LEU A 37 0.72 -4.66 -32.17
CA LEU A 37 0.69 -5.96 -32.83
C LEU A 37 -0.74 -6.54 -32.83
N PRO A 38 -1.14 -7.31 -33.86
CA PRO A 38 -2.49 -7.85 -33.96
C PRO A 38 -2.82 -8.76 -32.77
N PHE A 39 -3.98 -8.52 -32.15
CA PHE A 39 -4.51 -9.30 -31.04
C PHE A 39 -5.12 -10.61 -31.56
N ASN A 40 -4.61 -11.75 -31.10
CA ASN A 40 -5.33 -13.01 -31.19
C ASN A 40 -5.36 -13.70 -29.81
N GLU A 41 -6.39 -14.53 -29.55
CA GLU A 41 -6.59 -15.16 -28.24
C GLU A 41 -5.41 -16.04 -27.80
N THR A 42 -4.71 -16.65 -28.75
CA THR A 42 -3.53 -17.49 -28.49
C THR A 42 -2.36 -16.67 -27.94
N LEU A 43 -2.18 -15.44 -28.45
CA LEU A 43 -1.14 -14.52 -28.02
C LEU A 43 -1.43 -13.90 -26.66
N VAL A 44 -2.70 -13.63 -26.35
CA VAL A 44 -3.12 -13.14 -25.02
C VAL A 44 -2.69 -14.11 -23.91
N ASN A 45 -2.66 -15.41 -24.19
CA ASN A 45 -2.23 -16.43 -23.24
C ASN A 45 -0.71 -16.45 -23.01
N LEU A 46 0.07 -15.96 -23.98
CA LEU A 46 1.53 -15.88 -23.92
C LEU A 46 2.02 -14.54 -23.37
N GLN A 47 1.22 -13.48 -23.44
CA GLN A 47 1.56 -12.19 -22.85
C GLN A 47 1.81 -12.32 -21.35
N LYS A 48 2.95 -11.76 -20.91
CA LYS A 48 3.32 -11.66 -19.50
C LYS A 48 3.20 -10.21 -19.06
N PRO A 49 2.59 -9.94 -17.90
CA PRO A 49 2.56 -8.58 -17.38
C PRO A 49 4.00 -8.15 -17.04
N ALA A 50 4.33 -6.90 -17.36
CA ALA A 50 5.68 -6.38 -17.19
C ALA A 50 5.94 -5.97 -15.74
N LEU A 51 4.91 -5.80 -14.89
CA LEU A 51 4.93 -5.53 -13.44
C LEU A 51 6.26 -4.97 -12.96
N ARG A 52 6.54 -3.73 -13.35
CA ARG A 52 7.73 -3.01 -12.87
C ARG A 52 7.37 -2.22 -11.61
N PRO A 53 8.35 -1.93 -10.75
CA PRO A 53 8.18 -0.89 -9.74
C PRO A 53 7.76 0.42 -10.42
N LEU A 54 6.76 1.08 -9.83
CA LEU A 54 6.31 2.41 -10.23
C LEU A 54 7.05 3.46 -9.41
N GLU A 55 7.37 4.58 -10.04
CA GLU A 55 7.95 5.74 -9.37
C GLU A 55 6.93 6.42 -8.45
N LYS A 56 7.40 7.27 -7.53
CA LYS A 56 6.56 7.92 -6.50
C LYS A 56 5.39 8.71 -7.09
N TRP A 57 5.60 9.38 -8.22
CA TRP A 57 4.61 10.22 -8.90
C TRP A 57 3.74 9.45 -9.89
N GLU A 58 4.04 8.17 -10.15
CA GLU A 58 3.27 7.36 -11.08
C GLU A 58 2.02 6.80 -10.39
N GLN A 59 0.88 6.98 -11.06
CA GLN A 59 -0.37 6.33 -10.70
C GLN A 59 -0.34 4.86 -11.15
N GLY A 60 -0.93 3.99 -10.34
CA GLY A 60 -1.04 2.56 -10.63
C GLY A 60 -2.47 2.04 -10.51
N TYR A 61 -2.66 0.85 -11.08
CA TYR A 61 -3.88 0.06 -11.00
C TYR A 61 -3.59 -1.17 -10.15
N ASN A 62 -4.27 -1.31 -9.02
CA ASN A 62 -4.01 -2.35 -8.04
C ASN A 62 -4.96 -3.54 -8.29
N ASN A 63 -4.43 -4.73 -8.51
CA ASN A 63 -5.20 -5.96 -8.48
C ASN A 63 -5.34 -6.40 -7.03
N ILE A 64 -6.52 -6.21 -6.45
CA ILE A 64 -6.79 -6.52 -5.05
C ILE A 64 -7.41 -7.91 -4.95
N LEU A 65 -6.84 -8.77 -4.11
CA LEU A 65 -7.42 -10.05 -3.74
C LEU A 65 -8.83 -9.84 -3.17
N LEU A 66 -9.80 -10.60 -3.65
CA LEU A 66 -11.08 -10.76 -3.00
C LEU A 66 -11.07 -12.13 -2.31
N PRO A 67 -11.05 -12.17 -0.96
CA PRO A 67 -11.18 -13.44 -0.25
C PRO A 67 -12.46 -14.15 -0.70
N SER A 68 -12.33 -15.34 -1.31
CA SER A 68 -13.48 -16.07 -1.81
C SER A 68 -14.47 -16.30 -0.67
N SER A 69 -15.68 -15.78 -0.86
CA SER A 69 -16.76 -15.73 0.11
C SER A 69 -17.31 -17.13 0.41
N ALA A 70 -16.62 -17.93 1.23
CA ALA A 70 -17.32 -18.90 2.06
C ALA A 70 -17.91 -18.16 3.29
N ASN A 71 -18.85 -17.25 3.00
CA ASN A 71 -19.68 -16.46 3.92
C ASN A 71 -18.95 -15.58 4.98
N HIS A 72 -19.25 -14.28 4.90
CA HIS A 72 -19.05 -13.21 5.89
C HIS A 72 -17.81 -12.30 5.74
N LEU A 73 -18.13 -11.06 5.34
CA LEU A 73 -17.54 -9.83 5.88
C LEU A 73 -17.28 -9.92 7.41
N PRO A 74 -16.31 -9.17 7.95
CA PRO A 74 -15.83 -9.35 9.32
C PRO A 74 -16.89 -8.97 10.35
N HIS A 75 -17.63 -9.97 10.84
CA HIS A 75 -18.30 -9.89 12.12
C HIS A 75 -17.65 -10.90 13.07
N GLY A 76 -16.64 -10.42 13.80
CA GLY A 76 -16.19 -11.03 15.05
C GLY A 76 -14.78 -11.64 15.02
N PRO A 77 -14.03 -11.53 16.13
CA PRO A 77 -12.79 -12.26 16.33
C PRO A 77 -13.11 -13.73 16.60
N HIS A 78 -12.29 -14.64 16.09
CA HIS A 78 -12.39 -16.11 16.21
C HIS A 78 -13.28 -16.85 15.21
N ARG A 79 -12.81 -16.99 13.96
CA ARG A 79 -12.91 -18.28 13.25
C ARG A 79 -11.57 -18.65 12.63
N VAL A 80 -10.86 -19.53 13.33
CA VAL A 80 -9.58 -20.13 12.97
C VAL A 80 -9.88 -21.50 12.33
N ASN A 81 -9.20 -21.78 11.21
CA ASN A 81 -9.04 -23.07 10.52
C ASN A 81 -10.13 -23.55 9.55
N SER A 82 -10.09 -23.01 8.32
CA SER A 82 -10.28 -23.80 7.08
C SER A 82 -9.52 -23.13 5.94
N PRO A 83 -8.94 -23.87 4.98
CA PRO A 83 -8.17 -23.27 3.89
C PRO A 83 -9.11 -22.45 3.02
N ARG A 84 -8.98 -21.11 3.09
CA ARG A 84 -9.86 -20.14 2.40
C ARG A 84 -9.69 -20.15 0.87
N PHE A 85 -8.66 -20.80 0.36
CA PHE A 85 -8.42 -21.01 -1.06
C PHE A 85 -8.01 -22.46 -1.30
N ASN A 86 -8.74 -23.18 -2.15
CA ASN A 86 -8.38 -24.54 -2.56
C ASN A 86 -7.49 -24.48 -3.81
N LEU A 87 -6.27 -23.93 -3.63
CA LEU A 87 -5.25 -23.85 -4.67
C LEU A 87 -4.24 -24.97 -4.47
N SER A 88 -3.87 -25.65 -5.56
CA SER A 88 -2.75 -26.58 -5.51
C SER A 88 -1.43 -25.82 -5.34
N GLU A 89 -0.37 -26.52 -4.91
CA GLU A 89 0.98 -25.93 -4.86
C GLU A 89 1.43 -25.42 -6.24
N ALA A 90 1.00 -26.10 -7.31
CA ALA A 90 1.25 -25.67 -8.69
C ALA A 90 0.54 -24.35 -9.03
N ASP A 91 -0.72 -24.19 -8.61
CA ASP A 91 -1.48 -22.95 -8.82
C ASP A 91 -0.87 -21.78 -8.04
N ILE A 92 -0.42 -22.03 -6.81
CA ILE A 92 0.30 -21.04 -5.98
C ILE A 92 1.59 -20.61 -6.68
N ALA A 93 2.38 -21.56 -7.17
CA ALA A 93 3.62 -21.27 -7.88
C ALA A 93 3.36 -20.52 -9.20
N GLU A 94 2.32 -20.88 -9.96
CA GLU A 94 1.95 -20.18 -11.19
C GLU A 94 1.50 -18.75 -10.90
N ALA A 95 0.61 -18.54 -9.92
CA ALA A 95 0.13 -17.22 -9.53
C ALA A 95 1.27 -16.34 -9.00
N ALA A 96 2.13 -16.88 -8.14
CA ALA A 96 3.30 -16.16 -7.63
C ALA A 96 4.24 -15.76 -8.78
N GLY A 97 4.50 -16.66 -9.73
CA GLY A 97 5.31 -16.38 -10.92
C GLY A 97 4.72 -15.30 -11.83
N LEU A 98 3.39 -15.30 -12.01
CA LEU A 98 2.65 -14.27 -12.74
C LEU A 98 2.80 -12.89 -12.07
N LEU A 99 2.71 -12.85 -10.74
CA LEU A 99 2.73 -11.63 -9.93
C LEU A 99 4.14 -11.14 -9.60
N LYS A 100 5.18 -11.89 -10.00
CA LYS A 100 6.58 -11.70 -9.59
C LYS A 100 6.77 -11.71 -8.06
N LEU A 101 5.98 -12.51 -7.37
CA LEU A 101 6.08 -12.78 -5.94
C LEU A 101 6.82 -14.09 -5.69
N THR A 102 7.28 -14.29 -4.46
CA THR A 102 7.62 -15.65 -4.02
C THR A 102 6.33 -16.42 -3.70
N ALA A 103 6.38 -17.76 -3.78
CA ALA A 103 5.25 -18.60 -3.37
C ALA A 103 4.87 -18.35 -1.90
N ASP A 104 5.87 -18.13 -1.04
CA ASP A 104 5.68 -17.81 0.38
C ASP A 104 4.96 -16.47 0.59
N ASP A 105 5.32 -15.43 -0.18
CA ASP A 105 4.66 -14.13 -0.10
C ASP A 105 3.22 -14.20 -0.59
N PHE A 106 2.97 -14.90 -1.70
CA PHE A 106 1.62 -15.10 -2.20
C PHE A 106 0.76 -15.88 -1.20
N ALA A 107 1.27 -17.00 -0.65
CA ALA A 107 0.59 -17.77 0.38
C ALA A 107 0.36 -16.97 1.67
N ARG A 108 1.30 -16.09 2.05
CA ARG A 108 1.14 -15.16 3.17
C ARG A 108 -0.03 -14.21 2.94
N ILE A 109 -0.14 -13.62 1.75
CA ILE A 109 -1.28 -12.74 1.40
C ILE A 109 -2.60 -13.50 1.50
N LEU A 110 -2.67 -14.71 0.92
CA LEU A 110 -3.88 -15.54 0.96
C LEU A 110 -4.29 -15.92 2.39
N SER A 111 -3.32 -16.25 3.25
CA SER A 111 -3.59 -16.72 4.62
C SER A 111 -4.15 -15.63 5.55
N LEU A 112 -3.90 -14.35 5.25
CA LEU A 112 -4.53 -13.23 5.97
C LEU A 112 -6.03 -13.14 5.70
N GLY A 113 -6.48 -13.56 4.51
CA GLY A 113 -7.88 -13.54 4.11
C GLY A 113 -8.50 -12.14 4.21
N LEU A 114 -7.71 -11.11 3.91
CA LEU A 114 -8.10 -9.72 3.81
C LEU A 114 -8.02 -9.30 2.33
N PRO A 115 -8.81 -8.28 1.91
CA PRO A 115 -8.56 -7.62 0.64
C PRO A 115 -7.20 -6.94 0.66
N LEU A 116 -6.23 -7.50 -0.05
CA LEU A 116 -4.84 -7.05 -0.11
C LEU A 116 -4.37 -7.00 -1.56
N PRO A 117 -3.46 -6.08 -1.91
CA PRO A 117 -2.93 -5.99 -3.26
C PRO A 117 -2.08 -7.22 -3.60
N LEU A 118 -2.29 -7.77 -4.79
CA LEU A 118 -1.50 -8.85 -5.39
C LEU A 118 -0.52 -8.33 -6.45
N ALA A 119 -0.89 -7.24 -7.13
CA ALA A 119 -0.04 -6.53 -8.08
C ALA A 119 -0.45 -5.06 -8.17
N ARG A 120 0.49 -4.21 -8.57
CA ARG A 120 0.24 -2.82 -8.95
C ARG A 120 0.81 -2.59 -10.35
N ALA A 121 -0.07 -2.42 -11.33
CA ALA A 121 0.27 -2.27 -12.74
C ALA A 121 0.33 -0.81 -13.16
N SER A 122 1.09 -0.51 -14.20
CA SER A 122 1.24 0.86 -14.74
C SER A 122 0.05 1.31 -15.58
N THR A 123 -0.71 0.37 -16.13
CA THR A 123 -1.86 0.64 -17.02
C THR A 123 -3.04 -0.26 -16.68
N MET A 124 -4.24 0.18 -17.08
CA MET A 124 -5.47 -0.60 -16.92
C MET A 124 -5.41 -1.93 -17.70
N ASP A 125 -4.83 -1.93 -18.91
CA ASP A 125 -4.69 -3.13 -19.73
C ASP A 125 -3.81 -4.19 -19.07
N GLU A 126 -2.71 -3.76 -18.44
CA GLU A 126 -1.81 -4.64 -17.70
C GLU A 126 -2.50 -5.21 -16.45
N ALA A 127 -3.23 -4.38 -15.70
CA ALA A 127 -4.03 -4.85 -14.56
C ALA A 127 -5.14 -5.84 -14.98
N SER A 128 -5.78 -5.59 -16.12
CA SER A 128 -6.81 -6.45 -16.70
C SER A 128 -6.24 -7.79 -17.16
N LEU A 129 -5.02 -7.80 -17.71
CA LEU A 129 -4.31 -9.03 -18.03
C LEU A 129 -4.04 -9.86 -16.77
N VAL A 130 -3.55 -9.23 -15.69
CA VAL A 130 -3.32 -9.90 -14.40
C VAL A 130 -4.61 -10.48 -13.85
N GLN A 131 -5.70 -9.68 -13.77
CA GLN A 131 -7.00 -10.12 -13.27
C GLN A 131 -7.53 -11.35 -14.03
N ARG A 132 -7.52 -11.31 -15.36
CA ARG A 132 -7.96 -12.45 -16.20
C ARG A 132 -7.13 -13.72 -15.95
N ARG A 133 -5.81 -13.58 -15.77
CA ARG A 133 -4.92 -14.73 -15.52
C ARG A 133 -5.16 -15.32 -14.12
N LEU A 134 -5.33 -14.48 -13.10
CA LEU A 134 -5.66 -14.90 -11.75
C LEU A 134 -7.03 -15.59 -11.67
N SER A 135 -8.03 -15.08 -12.39
CA SER A 135 -9.37 -15.69 -12.43
C SER A 135 -9.34 -17.13 -12.96
N ARG A 136 -8.49 -17.45 -13.95
CA ARG A 136 -8.29 -18.83 -14.45
C ARG A 136 -7.70 -19.77 -13.38
N LEU A 137 -6.93 -19.20 -12.46
CA LEU A 137 -6.39 -19.88 -11.28
C LEU A 137 -7.36 -19.85 -10.10
N ARG A 138 -8.62 -19.40 -10.31
CA ARG A 138 -9.64 -19.27 -9.25
C ARG A 138 -9.24 -18.31 -8.13
N VAL A 139 -8.44 -17.30 -8.47
CA VAL A 139 -8.08 -16.20 -7.57
C VAL A 139 -8.89 -14.98 -7.98
N ASP A 140 -9.93 -14.70 -7.20
CA ASP A 140 -10.81 -13.57 -7.44
C ASP A 140 -10.09 -12.26 -7.10
N THR A 141 -10.16 -11.30 -8.02
CA THR A 141 -9.60 -9.97 -7.81
C THR A 141 -10.48 -8.88 -8.37
N VAL A 142 -10.33 -7.67 -7.83
CA VAL A 142 -10.89 -6.43 -8.39
C VAL A 142 -9.75 -5.46 -8.68
N ILE A 143 -9.90 -4.66 -9.73
CA ILE A 143 -8.95 -3.60 -10.06
C ILE A 143 -9.40 -2.31 -9.37
N VAL A 144 -8.50 -1.70 -8.60
CA VAL A 144 -8.73 -0.40 -7.94
C VAL A 144 -7.59 0.53 -8.29
N SER A 145 -7.88 1.68 -8.90
CA SER A 145 -6.83 2.65 -9.24
C SER A 145 -6.37 3.42 -8.01
N ASP A 146 -5.14 3.95 -8.03
CA ASP A 146 -4.66 4.85 -6.97
C ASP A 146 -5.48 6.15 -6.88
N VAL A 147 -6.13 6.54 -7.99
CA VAL A 147 -7.09 7.66 -8.06
C VAL A 147 -8.35 7.32 -7.27
N ASP A 148 -8.93 6.13 -7.47
CA ASP A 148 -10.10 5.68 -6.71
C ASP A 148 -9.79 5.55 -5.22
N LEU A 149 -8.56 5.15 -4.87
CA LEU A 149 -8.10 5.17 -3.49
C LEU A 149 -7.80 6.58 -2.98
N GLY A 150 -7.69 7.60 -3.85
CA GLY A 150 -7.38 9.00 -3.56
C GLY A 150 -5.96 9.25 -3.02
N VAL A 151 -5.03 8.31 -3.23
CA VAL A 151 -3.70 8.29 -2.59
C VAL A 151 -2.83 9.49 -2.99
N VAL A 152 -3.03 10.00 -4.21
CA VAL A 152 -2.20 11.08 -4.79
C VAL A 152 -2.73 12.48 -4.45
N GLU A 153 -4.04 12.63 -4.32
CA GLU A 153 -4.69 13.95 -4.34
C GLU A 153 -4.80 14.58 -2.94
N THR A 154 -4.98 13.77 -1.90
CA THR A 154 -5.30 14.28 -0.56
C THR A 154 -4.42 13.65 0.51
N PRO A 155 -3.46 14.36 1.11
CA PRO A 155 -2.80 13.84 2.31
C PRO A 155 -3.80 13.72 3.47
N PRO A 156 -3.57 12.82 4.44
CA PRO A 156 -4.40 12.76 5.64
C PRO A 156 -4.44 14.08 6.39
N VAL A 157 -5.61 14.43 6.92
CA VAL A 157 -5.78 15.60 7.78
C VAL A 157 -5.19 15.29 9.14
N ARG A 158 -4.03 15.86 9.47
CA ARG A 158 -3.37 15.62 10.76
C ARG A 158 -4.17 16.27 11.89
N VAL A 159 -4.57 15.47 12.86
CA VAL A 159 -5.25 15.92 14.08
C VAL A 159 -4.25 15.84 15.23
N ARG A 160 -4.07 16.96 15.94
CA ARG A 160 -3.14 17.10 17.08
C ARG A 160 -3.83 17.18 18.43
N ALA A 161 -5.11 17.51 18.46
CA ALA A 161 -5.92 17.48 19.68
C ALA A 161 -7.38 17.27 19.31
N ILE A 162 -8.15 16.75 20.26
CA ILE A 162 -9.61 16.77 20.18
C ILE A 162 -10.21 17.32 21.46
N VAL A 163 -11.39 17.92 21.36
CA VAL A 163 -12.25 18.25 22.50
C VAL A 163 -13.53 17.44 22.35
N VAL A 164 -13.81 16.58 23.34
CA VAL A 164 -14.97 15.69 23.33
C VAL A 164 -16.22 16.47 23.71
N GLU A 165 -17.29 16.26 22.94
CA GLU A 165 -18.63 16.80 23.17
C GLU A 165 -19.68 15.67 23.20
N PRO A 166 -20.89 15.91 23.72
CA PRO A 166 -21.92 14.87 23.78
C PRO A 166 -22.31 14.29 22.41
N ALA A 167 -22.38 15.12 21.37
CA ALA A 167 -22.81 14.71 20.03
C ALA A 167 -21.65 14.39 19.06
N GLY A 168 -20.42 14.68 19.46
CA GLY A 168 -19.25 14.56 18.58
C GLY A 168 -17.97 15.01 19.28
N PHE A 169 -17.03 15.49 18.49
CA PHE A 169 -15.83 16.11 19.00
C PHE A 169 -15.33 17.17 18.02
N ILE A 170 -14.53 18.09 18.55
CA ILE A 170 -13.85 19.11 17.76
C ILE A 170 -12.41 18.67 17.56
N ALA A 171 -12.00 18.45 16.31
CA ALA A 171 -10.64 18.08 15.94
C ALA A 171 -9.82 19.31 15.56
N TYR A 172 -8.59 19.41 16.07
CA TYR A 172 -7.68 20.54 15.82
C TYR A 172 -6.41 20.06 15.12
N GLN A 173 -6.02 20.73 14.03
CA GLN A 173 -4.76 20.45 13.32
C GLN A 173 -3.56 21.13 13.98
N THR A 174 -3.78 22.32 14.55
CA THR A 174 -2.87 23.07 15.41
C THR A 174 -3.68 23.77 16.50
N PRO A 175 -3.06 24.19 17.61
CA PRO A 175 -3.78 24.91 18.67
C PRO A 175 -4.50 26.18 18.20
N GLU A 176 -4.00 26.84 17.15
CA GLU A 176 -4.53 28.09 16.61
C GLU A 176 -5.51 27.89 15.46
N ALA A 177 -5.64 26.66 14.93
CA ALA A 177 -6.51 26.37 13.81
C ALA A 177 -7.98 26.35 14.23
N THR A 178 -8.88 26.72 13.30
CA THR A 178 -10.32 26.53 13.51
C THR A 178 -10.61 25.03 13.67
N GLY A 179 -11.33 24.70 14.74
CA GLY A 179 -11.72 23.32 15.03
C GLY A 179 -12.69 22.77 13.99
N ILE A 180 -12.53 21.48 13.67
CA ILE A 180 -13.40 20.74 12.76
C ILE A 180 -14.36 19.91 13.59
N ASN A 181 -15.66 20.20 13.48
CA ASN A 181 -16.69 19.45 14.20
C ASN A 181 -16.96 18.11 13.50
N ILE A 182 -16.86 17.00 14.25
CA ILE A 182 -17.08 15.65 13.74
C ILE A 182 -18.10 14.97 14.64
N ALA A 183 -19.25 14.61 14.07
CA ALA A 183 -20.31 13.90 14.80
C ALA A 183 -19.89 12.45 15.06
N TRP A 184 -20.19 11.92 16.25
CA TRP A 184 -19.90 10.52 16.56
C TRP A 184 -20.60 9.56 15.60
N SER A 185 -21.84 9.87 15.21
CA SER A 185 -22.63 9.10 14.24
C SER A 185 -22.03 9.07 12.84
N SER A 186 -21.16 10.03 12.51
CA SER A 186 -20.53 10.10 11.17
C SER A 186 -19.30 9.22 11.04
N LEU A 187 -18.70 8.76 12.14
CA LEU A 187 -17.53 7.89 12.10
C LEU A 187 -17.91 6.51 11.55
N VAL A 188 -17.12 6.01 10.59
CA VAL A 188 -17.38 4.73 9.92
C VAL A 188 -16.26 3.71 10.07
N LEU A 189 -15.00 4.16 10.03
CA LEU A 189 -13.85 3.27 10.10
C LEU A 189 -12.71 3.92 10.90
N ALA A 190 -12.07 3.13 11.75
CA ALA A 190 -10.84 3.45 12.45
C ALA A 190 -9.78 2.37 12.17
N VAL A 191 -8.70 2.76 11.50
CA VAL A 191 -7.56 1.91 11.16
C VAL A 191 -6.39 2.25 12.06
N VAL A 192 -5.88 1.26 12.80
CA VAL A 192 -4.76 1.41 13.72
C VAL A 192 -3.52 0.71 13.16
N GLY A 193 -2.38 1.39 13.23
CA GLY A 193 -1.12 0.86 12.72
C GLY A 193 0.10 1.42 13.44
N ARG A 194 1.27 0.93 13.05
CA ARG A 194 2.57 1.49 13.45
C ARG A 194 3.27 2.12 12.26
N LEU A 195 3.66 3.37 12.41
CA LEU A 195 4.52 4.08 11.47
C LEU A 195 5.97 3.90 11.91
N VAL A 196 6.78 3.35 11.02
CA VAL A 196 8.20 3.11 11.23
C VAL A 196 8.96 3.94 10.21
N VAL A 197 9.87 4.78 10.73
CA VAL A 197 10.80 5.58 9.94
C VAL A 197 12.21 5.24 10.36
N ARG A 198 13.03 4.82 9.40
CA ARG A 198 14.46 4.58 9.58
C ARG A 198 15.23 5.56 8.71
N ARG A 199 16.06 6.41 9.31
CA ARG A 199 16.90 7.38 8.61
C ARG A 199 18.37 7.11 8.90
N VAL A 200 19.16 6.83 7.88
CA VAL A 200 20.61 6.63 7.96
C VAL A 200 21.29 7.83 7.31
N GLU A 201 22.05 8.59 8.09
CA GLU A 201 22.84 9.74 7.62
C GLU A 201 24.32 9.37 7.56
N LEU A 202 24.91 9.46 6.37
CA LEU A 202 26.32 9.19 6.13
C LEU A 202 27.04 10.50 5.81
N ARG A 203 28.22 10.69 6.39
CA ARG A 203 29.18 11.72 5.97
C ARG A 203 30.41 11.05 5.44
N GLU A 204 30.77 11.35 4.20
CA GLU A 204 31.93 10.79 3.52
C GLU A 204 32.95 11.88 3.20
N GLN A 205 34.24 11.56 3.35
CA GLN A 205 35.33 12.36 2.84
C GLN A 205 35.75 11.83 1.46
N LYS A 206 35.61 12.65 0.42
CA LYS A 206 36.18 12.33 -0.89
C LYS A 206 37.69 12.51 -0.86
N THR A 207 38.42 11.48 -1.27
CA THR A 207 39.86 11.58 -1.55
C THR A 207 40.12 11.38 -3.04
N THR A 208 41.12 12.05 -3.59
CA THR A 208 41.39 12.08 -5.03
C THR A 208 41.99 10.77 -5.58
N ARG A 209 42.36 9.80 -4.73
CA ARG A 209 43.09 8.59 -5.13
C ARG A 209 42.64 7.27 -4.45
N ALA A 210 41.65 7.29 -3.55
CA ALA A 210 41.20 6.10 -2.83
C ALA A 210 39.68 6.09 -2.62
N GLU A 211 39.14 4.93 -2.22
CA GLU A 211 37.74 4.77 -1.78
C GLU A 211 37.34 5.87 -0.80
N ASN A 212 36.09 6.35 -0.90
CA ASN A 212 35.55 7.38 -0.02
C ASN A 212 35.64 6.87 1.43
N ARG A 213 36.20 7.69 2.32
CA ARG A 213 36.26 7.35 3.74
C ARG A 213 35.00 7.83 4.42
N ILE A 214 34.23 6.91 5.01
CA ILE A 214 33.12 7.26 5.90
C ILE A 214 33.72 7.97 7.13
N LEU A 215 33.31 9.22 7.34
CA LEU A 215 33.68 10.04 8.49
C LEU A 215 32.72 9.81 9.66
N ASP A 216 31.44 9.67 9.35
CA ASP A 216 30.37 9.54 10.33
C ASP A 216 29.17 8.79 9.72
N ALA A 217 28.47 8.02 10.55
CA ALA A 217 27.28 7.27 10.19
C ALA A 217 26.31 7.29 11.37
N ASN A 218 25.23 8.06 11.25
CA ASN A 218 24.18 8.16 12.25
C ASN A 218 22.94 7.40 11.78
N GLU A 219 22.33 6.65 12.68
CA GLU A 219 21.08 5.94 12.42
C GLU A 219 20.01 6.42 13.40
N PHE A 220 18.90 6.88 12.84
CA PHE A 220 17.71 7.28 13.56
C PHE A 220 16.58 6.30 13.26
N PHE A 221 15.88 5.88 14.31
CA PHE A 221 14.76 4.97 14.21
C PHE A 221 13.60 5.55 15.00
N THR A 222 12.46 5.72 14.33
CA THR A 222 11.19 6.13 14.95
C THR A 222 10.17 5.03 14.70
N ASP A 223 9.44 4.68 15.75
CA ASP A 223 8.35 3.72 15.70
C ASP A 223 7.20 4.25 16.56
N GLU A 224 6.14 4.67 15.90
CA GLU A 224 5.00 5.34 16.54
C GLU A 224 3.68 4.69 16.17
N PHE A 225 2.74 4.68 17.13
CA PHE A 225 1.37 4.29 16.81
C PHE A 225 0.67 5.41 16.05
N ALA A 226 -0.13 5.03 15.06
CA ALA A 226 -1.01 5.93 14.33
C ALA A 226 -2.43 5.38 14.26
N LEU A 227 -3.39 6.30 14.28
CA LEU A 227 -4.80 6.06 14.04
C LEU A 227 -5.22 6.89 12.83
N GLU A 228 -5.80 6.24 11.83
CA GLU A 228 -6.59 6.91 10.81
C GLU A 228 -8.06 6.64 11.02
N PHE A 229 -8.89 7.67 10.97
CA PHE A 229 -10.33 7.50 11.03
C PHE A 229 -11.04 8.24 9.90
N TYR A 230 -12.15 7.66 9.47
CA TYR A 230 -12.97 8.13 8.35
C TYR A 230 -14.35 8.53 8.83
N THR A 231 -14.92 9.51 8.15
CA THR A 231 -16.31 9.92 8.31
C THR A 231 -17.09 9.60 7.04
N GLN A 232 -18.41 9.50 7.13
CA GLN A 232 -19.29 9.33 5.96
C GLN A 232 -19.16 10.48 4.94
N ALA A 233 -18.78 11.68 5.40
CA ALA A 233 -18.80 12.89 4.60
C ALA A 233 -17.60 13.05 3.66
N GLN A 234 -16.49 12.36 3.91
CA GLN A 234 -15.28 12.54 3.11
C GLN A 234 -14.42 11.27 3.02
N ALA A 235 -13.76 11.10 1.87
CA ALA A 235 -12.82 10.00 1.65
C ALA A 235 -11.43 10.24 2.26
N THR A 236 -11.07 11.48 2.59
CA THR A 236 -9.76 11.79 3.19
C THR A 236 -9.76 11.43 4.68
N PRO A 237 -8.83 10.59 5.15
CA PRO A 237 -8.75 10.24 6.56
C PRO A 237 -8.26 11.41 7.41
N TYR A 238 -8.71 11.44 8.66
CA TYR A 238 -8.05 12.16 9.72
C TYR A 238 -6.99 11.26 10.34
N ARG A 239 -5.79 11.79 10.59
CA ARG A 239 -4.67 11.02 11.15
C ARG A 239 -4.22 11.58 12.49
N ILE A 240 -4.12 10.70 13.49
CA ILE A 240 -3.54 10.97 14.80
C ILE A 240 -2.26 10.15 14.92
N ASN A 241 -1.13 10.82 15.14
CA ASN A 241 0.15 10.17 15.46
C ASN A 241 0.41 10.32 16.95
N ALA A 242 0.64 9.20 17.64
CA ALA A 242 0.69 9.16 19.11
C ALA A 242 1.72 10.12 19.72
N ASN A 243 2.88 10.31 19.08
CA ASN A 243 3.95 11.16 19.61
C ASN A 243 3.71 12.67 19.41
N SER A 244 2.71 13.06 18.63
CA SER A 244 2.43 14.47 18.29
C SER A 244 1.00 14.91 18.63
N PHE A 245 0.29 14.09 19.42
CA PHE A 245 -1.11 14.31 19.79
C PHE A 245 -1.25 14.64 21.29
N ASP A 246 -2.11 15.61 21.60
CA ASP A 246 -2.51 15.94 22.96
C ASP A 246 -3.67 15.07 23.44
N PHE A 247 -3.33 14.10 24.29
CA PHE A 247 -4.28 13.18 24.92
C PHE A 247 -5.02 13.77 26.13
N SER A 248 -5.04 15.08 26.34
CA SER A 248 -5.77 15.70 27.45
C SER A 248 -7.29 15.43 27.41
N CYS A 249 -7.84 15.11 26.23
CA CYS A 249 -9.22 14.63 26.06
C CYS A 249 -9.55 13.36 26.86
N LEU A 250 -8.55 12.56 27.24
CA LEU A 250 -8.75 11.31 28.00
C LEU A 250 -8.97 11.55 29.49
N GLY A 251 -8.72 12.76 30.01
CA GLY A 251 -8.85 13.09 31.43
C GLY A 251 -8.12 12.08 32.32
N ALA A 252 -8.84 11.46 33.25
CA ALA A 252 -8.30 10.47 34.18
C ALA A 252 -7.81 9.15 33.54
N ARG A 253 -8.21 8.85 32.29
CA ARG A 253 -7.74 7.66 31.54
C ARG A 253 -6.36 7.88 30.90
N LYS A 254 -5.84 9.11 30.90
CA LYS A 254 -4.53 9.45 30.32
C LYS A 254 -3.40 8.78 31.11
N SER A 255 -2.55 8.04 30.42
CA SER A 255 -1.32 7.43 30.92
C SER A 255 -0.09 8.22 30.47
N LEU A 256 1.08 7.83 30.98
CA LEU A 256 2.38 8.39 30.59
C LEU A 256 2.89 7.85 29.23
N VAL A 257 2.31 6.76 28.72
CA VAL A 257 2.75 6.08 27.50
C VAL A 257 1.82 6.43 26.34
N ALA A 258 2.36 7.07 25.31
CA ALA A 258 1.58 7.51 24.15
C ALA A 258 0.81 6.37 23.44
N GLY A 259 1.39 5.17 23.39
CA GLY A 259 0.71 3.99 22.83
C GLY A 259 -0.51 3.55 23.63
N GLU A 260 -0.42 3.54 24.97
CA GLU A 260 -1.56 3.24 25.85
C GLU A 260 -2.66 4.31 25.71
N ASN A 261 -2.26 5.57 25.59
CA ASN A 261 -3.18 6.67 25.34
C ASN A 261 -3.92 6.52 24.00
N LEU A 262 -3.24 6.08 22.94
CA LEU A 262 -3.91 5.84 21.65
C LEU A 262 -4.94 4.69 21.76
N VAL A 263 -4.61 3.62 22.50
CA VAL A 263 -5.58 2.53 22.76
C VAL A 263 -6.78 3.06 23.53
N ALA A 264 -6.57 3.84 24.59
CA ALA A 264 -7.65 4.47 25.36
C ALA A 264 -8.50 5.43 24.52
N LEU A 265 -7.89 6.14 23.56
CA LEU A 265 -8.59 7.00 22.62
C LEU A 265 -9.48 6.21 21.65
N VAL A 266 -8.99 5.08 21.12
CA VAL A 266 -9.77 4.19 20.25
C VAL A 266 -10.98 3.61 21.02
N GLU A 267 -10.79 3.22 22.29
CA GLU A 267 -11.92 2.78 23.12
C GLU A 267 -12.91 3.92 23.40
N LEU A 268 -12.44 5.15 23.63
CA LEU A 268 -13.31 6.32 23.75
C LEU A 268 -14.16 6.53 22.48
N PHE A 269 -13.56 6.37 21.29
CA PHE A 269 -14.29 6.46 20.03
C PHE A 269 -15.35 5.36 19.94
N ARG A 270 -15.02 4.12 20.32
CA ARG A 270 -15.96 3.00 20.30
C ARG A 270 -17.11 3.15 21.30
N GLU A 271 -16.86 3.74 22.47
CA GLU A 271 -17.89 4.06 23.46
C GLU A 271 -18.92 5.05 22.92
N HIS A 272 -18.49 6.06 22.16
CA HIS A 272 -19.37 7.12 21.64
C HIS A 272 -19.92 6.84 20.24
N ALA A 273 -19.23 6.03 19.44
CA ALA A 273 -19.62 5.62 18.09
C ALA A 273 -19.63 4.08 17.99
N PRO A 274 -20.65 3.38 18.52
CA PRO A 274 -20.73 1.92 18.49
C PRO A 274 -20.75 1.31 17.08
N GLN A 275 -21.13 2.10 16.07
CA GLN A 275 -21.14 1.71 14.66
C GLN A 275 -19.76 1.78 13.99
N LEU A 276 -18.75 2.36 14.65
CA LEU A 276 -17.41 2.51 14.12
C LEU A 276 -16.75 1.13 13.91
N GLU A 277 -16.44 0.80 12.66
CA GLU A 277 -15.63 -0.37 12.34
C GLU A 277 -14.18 -0.11 12.79
N ARG A 278 -13.55 -1.12 13.41
CA ARG A 278 -12.16 -1.06 13.82
C ARG A 278 -11.34 -2.08 13.03
N ASP A 279 -10.24 -1.63 12.44
CA ASP A 279 -9.24 -2.47 11.79
C ASP A 279 -7.87 -2.26 12.46
N ASP A 280 -7.38 -3.29 13.16
CA ASP A 280 -6.04 -3.35 13.73
C ASP A 280 -5.13 -4.37 13.02
N SER A 281 -5.53 -4.83 11.83
CA SER A 281 -4.85 -5.87 11.06
C SER A 281 -3.67 -5.34 10.24
N TYR A 282 -3.47 -4.02 10.14
CA TYR A 282 -2.35 -3.45 9.37
C TYR A 282 -1.00 -4.02 9.81
N ASN A 283 -0.74 -4.11 11.12
CA ASN A 283 0.57 -4.53 11.62
C ASN A 283 0.91 -5.98 11.26
N SER A 284 -0.08 -6.87 11.22
CA SER A 284 0.10 -8.26 10.77
C SER A 284 0.16 -8.36 9.25
N ALA A 285 -0.56 -7.50 8.53
CA ALA A 285 -0.54 -7.43 7.07
C ALA A 285 0.73 -6.80 6.48
N ARG A 286 1.45 -5.98 7.26
CA ARG A 286 2.62 -5.19 6.80
C ARG A 286 3.63 -5.99 5.99
N LYS A 287 4.02 -7.17 6.47
CA LYS A 287 5.00 -8.02 5.77
C LYS A 287 4.46 -8.56 4.43
N ALA A 288 3.16 -8.83 4.36
CA ALA A 288 2.52 -9.28 3.13
C ALA A 288 2.37 -8.13 2.12
N LEU A 289 2.17 -6.90 2.59
CA LEU A 289 2.08 -5.70 1.76
C LEU A 289 3.42 -5.34 1.10
N GLU A 290 4.56 -5.60 1.74
CA GLU A 290 5.88 -5.14 1.30
C GLU A 290 6.23 -5.55 -0.13
N ALA A 291 5.73 -6.68 -0.61
CA ALA A 291 6.03 -7.18 -1.95
C ALA A 291 5.31 -6.39 -3.07
N VAL A 292 4.19 -5.73 -2.77
CA VAL A 292 3.37 -5.00 -3.76
C VAL A 292 3.32 -3.50 -3.47
N TRP A 293 3.21 -3.13 -2.19
CA TRP A 293 3.33 -1.77 -1.68
C TRP A 293 4.52 -1.70 -0.73
N PRO A 294 5.76 -1.61 -1.23
CA PRO A 294 6.93 -1.53 -0.38
C PRO A 294 6.95 -0.25 0.46
N SER A 295 7.74 -0.27 1.53
CA SER A 295 8.09 0.93 2.28
C SER A 295 8.83 1.90 1.36
N GLU A 296 8.49 3.19 1.46
CA GLU A 296 9.07 4.22 0.61
C GLU A 296 10.52 4.49 1.02
N ARG A 297 11.43 4.53 0.05
CA ARG A 297 12.84 4.88 0.26
C ARG A 297 13.16 6.20 -0.42
N GLN A 298 13.61 7.18 0.36
CA GLN A 298 14.07 8.47 -0.14
C GLN A 298 15.56 8.64 0.14
N ASN A 299 16.33 9.03 -0.87
CA ASN A 299 17.75 9.37 -0.72
C ASN A 299 17.92 10.88 -0.91
N GLU A 300 18.46 11.56 0.08
CA GLU A 300 18.75 13.00 0.06
C GLU A 300 20.26 13.21 0.04
N ALA A 301 20.75 14.00 -0.92
CA ALA A 301 22.13 14.46 -0.90
C ALA A 301 22.24 15.70 -0.01
N GLY A 302 22.99 15.62 1.09
CA GLY A 302 23.21 16.69 2.06
C GLY A 302 24.17 17.80 1.59
N GLY A 303 24.57 17.77 0.31
CA GLY A 303 25.49 18.74 -0.29
C GLY A 303 26.94 18.63 0.18
N TRP A 304 27.77 19.51 -0.37
CA TRP A 304 29.19 19.62 -0.01
C TRP A 304 29.35 20.51 1.22
N ARG A 305 30.07 20.03 2.22
CA ARG A 305 30.48 20.83 3.37
C ARG A 305 32.00 20.94 3.41
N ARG A 306 32.51 22.15 3.69
CA ARG A 306 33.94 22.39 3.86
C ARG A 306 34.27 22.21 5.34
N ASP A 307 34.91 21.10 5.68
CA ASP A 307 35.28 20.82 7.08
C ASP A 307 36.53 21.59 7.49
N ARG A 308 37.51 21.70 6.58
CA ARG A 308 38.78 22.42 6.78
C ARG A 308 39.28 22.99 5.44
N PRO A 309 40.23 23.93 5.44
CA PRO A 309 40.88 24.36 4.19
C PRO A 309 41.40 23.15 3.40
N GLY A 310 40.90 22.96 2.16
CA GLY A 310 41.28 21.85 1.29
C GLY A 310 40.59 20.50 1.57
N LYS A 311 39.71 20.38 2.57
CA LYS A 311 38.96 19.15 2.87
C LYS A 311 37.46 19.38 2.74
N TYR A 312 36.81 18.56 1.92
CA TYR A 312 35.36 18.55 1.72
C TYR A 312 34.78 17.21 2.15
N SER A 313 33.61 17.28 2.79
CA SER A 313 32.76 16.13 3.04
C SER A 313 31.46 16.24 2.25
N ILE A 314 30.88 15.09 1.93
CA ILE A 314 29.57 14.96 1.32
C ILE A 314 28.66 14.27 2.34
N GLY A 315 27.55 14.92 2.66
CA GLY A 315 26.47 14.29 3.43
C GLY A 315 25.51 13.55 2.51
N SER A 316 24.98 12.42 2.96
CA SER A 316 23.80 11.80 2.36
C SER A 316 22.90 11.26 3.45
N ALA A 317 21.59 11.25 3.22
CA ALA A 317 20.61 10.63 4.10
C ALA A 317 19.77 9.65 3.29
N THR A 318 19.57 8.44 3.80
CA THR A 318 18.61 7.47 3.28
C THR A 318 17.50 7.32 4.32
N GLU A 319 16.27 7.61 3.94
CA GLU A 319 15.09 7.42 4.76
C GLU A 319 14.23 6.28 4.19
N ILE A 320 13.73 5.41 5.06
CA ILE A 320 12.79 4.33 4.74
C ILE A 320 11.57 4.51 5.64
N SER A 321 10.39 4.65 5.06
CA SER A 321 9.13 4.91 5.78
C SER A 321 7.99 4.04 5.24
N ASN A 322 7.19 3.44 6.13
CA ASN A 322 5.97 2.73 5.75
C ASN A 322 4.71 3.63 5.74
N GLU A 323 4.86 4.95 5.84
CA GLU A 323 3.73 5.89 5.94
C GLU A 323 2.76 5.79 4.75
N MET A 324 3.30 5.72 3.54
CA MET A 324 2.50 5.54 2.32
C MET A 324 1.88 4.15 2.22
N GLN A 325 2.55 3.12 2.75
CA GLN A 325 2.00 1.77 2.81
C GLN A 325 0.80 1.71 3.78
N PHE A 326 0.89 2.35 4.94
CA PHE A 326 -0.22 2.49 5.89
C PHE A 326 -1.39 3.27 5.28
N LEU A 327 -1.12 4.39 4.61
CA LEU A 327 -2.14 5.20 3.94
C LEU A 327 -2.90 4.39 2.87
N ARG A 328 -2.19 3.67 2.00
CA ARG A 328 -2.81 2.82 0.98
C ARG A 328 -3.67 1.71 1.59
N TYR A 329 -3.16 1.04 2.61
CA TYR A 329 -3.92 0.01 3.33
C TYR A 329 -5.20 0.60 3.92
N SER A 330 -5.10 1.69 4.67
CA SER A 330 -6.22 2.35 5.31
C SER A 330 -7.31 2.78 4.32
N ARG A 331 -6.91 3.41 3.20
CA ARG A 331 -7.82 3.81 2.12
C ARG A 331 -8.46 2.60 1.43
N LEU A 332 -7.72 1.50 1.28
CA LEU A 332 -8.27 0.25 0.75
C LEU A 332 -9.35 -0.32 1.67
N ARG A 333 -9.12 -0.30 2.99
CA ARG A 333 -10.12 -0.74 3.98
C ARG A 333 -11.37 0.11 3.89
N HIS A 334 -11.23 1.43 3.81
CA HIS A 334 -12.35 2.34 3.62
C HIS A 334 -13.11 2.07 2.32
N TYR A 335 -12.39 1.88 1.21
CA TYR A 335 -12.98 1.61 -0.12
C TYR A 335 -13.91 0.39 -0.10
N PHE A 336 -13.50 -0.72 0.54
CA PHE A 336 -14.34 -1.91 0.65
C PHE A 336 -15.42 -1.83 1.73
N GLY A 337 -15.16 -1.12 2.84
CA GLY A 337 -16.16 -0.89 3.88
C GLY A 337 -17.35 -0.07 3.35
N PHE A 338 -17.08 0.95 2.53
CA PHE A 338 -18.11 1.85 1.99
C PHE A 338 -18.93 1.23 0.85
N ARG A 339 -18.29 0.54 -0.11
CA ARG A 339 -19.02 -0.10 -1.23
C ARG A 339 -19.94 -1.26 -0.84
N SER A 340 -19.71 -1.88 0.31
CA SER A 340 -20.62 -2.88 0.87
C SER A 340 -21.99 -2.27 1.27
N MET A 341 -22.06 -0.94 1.44
CA MET A 341 -23.30 -0.23 1.74
C MET A 341 -24.06 0.21 0.48
N ASP A 342 -23.38 0.62 -0.58
CA ASP A 342 -24.02 1.08 -1.84
C ASP A 342 -24.57 -0.09 -2.68
N GLY A 343 -23.96 -1.27 -2.62
CA GLY A 343 -24.39 -2.46 -3.38
C GLY A 343 -25.69 -3.13 -2.90
N LYS A 344 -26.43 -2.53 -1.97
CA LYS A 344 -27.74 -3.03 -1.52
C LYS A 344 -28.93 -2.41 -2.26
N ASP A 345 -28.71 -1.39 -3.10
CA ASP A 345 -29.80 -0.66 -3.77
C ASP A 345 -29.89 -0.90 -5.30
N GLU A 346 -29.02 -1.73 -5.91
CA GLU A 346 -29.09 -2.02 -7.36
C GLU A 346 -29.81 -3.34 -7.73
N ASP A 347 -30.28 -4.12 -6.75
CA ASP A 347 -31.09 -5.33 -6.98
C ASP A 347 -32.46 -5.24 -6.27
N ALA A 348 -33.27 -4.23 -6.64
CA ALA A 348 -34.70 -4.13 -6.27
C ALA A 348 -35.58 -3.78 -7.47
#